data_AF-U7KWC1-F1
#
_entry.id   AF-U7KWC1-F1
#
_cell.length_a   1.000
_cell.length_b   1.000
_cell.length_c   1.000
_cell.angle_alpha   90.00
_cell.angle_beta   90.00
_cell.angle_gamma   90.00
#
_symmetry.space_group_name_H-M   'P 1'
#
loop_
_entity.id
_entity.type
_entity.pdbx_description
1 polymer ?
#
loop_
_entity_poly.entity_id
_entity_poly.type
_entity_poly.pdbx_seq_one_letter_code
_entity_poly.pdbx_strand_id
1 'polypeptide(L)'
;MTVGFLVNPDLTRRKIEFELEHANQFLGGTTEGRVSVVFQDDGTTYAALYKPEAKQEGAEPNPVASLARNAADTGNSAFLQDPIRAISGPVIFVDAEGEEDSIDEVMASVEHGIRAVKNYREDFPDEYTLWRAAVINSTKSA
;
A
#
# COMPACT_ATOMS: atom_id res chain seq x y z
N MET A 1 -6.08 3.07 20.91
CA MET A 1 -5.86 1.73 20.35
C MET A 1 -6.52 1.65 19.00
N THR A 2 -5.72 1.34 17.97
CA THR A 2 -6.14 1.22 16.58
C THR A 2 -5.74 -0.16 16.08
N VAL A 3 -6.62 -0.77 15.30
CA VAL A 3 -6.31 -2.02 14.61
C VAL A 3 -5.96 -1.69 13.17
N GLY A 4 -4.89 -2.31 12.67
CA GLY A 4 -4.47 -2.15 11.29
C GLY A 4 -4.11 -3.48 10.66
N PHE A 5 -4.03 -3.46 9.33
CA PHE A 5 -3.60 -4.57 8.53
C PHE A 5 -2.26 -4.25 7.88
N LEU A 6 -1.19 -4.80 8.45
CA LEU A 6 0.16 -4.62 7.94
C LEU A 6 0.36 -5.49 6.70
N VAL A 7 0.78 -4.87 5.60
CA VAL A 7 1.08 -5.53 4.32
C VAL A 7 2.48 -5.15 3.87
N ASN A 8 3.29 -6.16 3.58
CA ASN A 8 4.65 -5.99 3.09
C ASN A 8 4.71 -6.02 1.55
N PRO A 9 5.80 -5.52 0.94
CA PRO A 9 6.02 -5.59 -0.51
C PRO A 9 5.96 -7.00 -1.13
N ASP A 10 6.31 -8.02 -0.35
CA ASP A 10 6.26 -9.43 -0.74
C ASP A 10 4.85 -10.05 -0.64
N LEU A 11 3.84 -9.25 -0.28
CA LEU A 11 2.44 -9.63 -0.06
C LEU A 11 2.20 -10.45 1.23
N THR A 12 3.20 -10.60 2.09
CA THR A 12 2.97 -11.09 3.44
C THR A 12 2.20 -10.04 4.24
N ARG A 13 1.31 -10.49 5.13
CA ARG A 13 0.39 -9.61 5.84
C ARG A 13 -0.07 -10.19 7.16
N ARG A 14 -0.44 -9.32 8.10
CA ARG A 14 -1.01 -9.69 9.39
C ARG A 14 -1.83 -8.55 9.99
N LYS A 15 -2.82 -8.91 10.80
CA LYS A 15 -3.51 -7.99 11.70
C LYS A 15 -2.55 -7.55 12.81
N ILE A 16 -2.53 -6.27 13.13
CA ILE A 16 -1.75 -5.68 14.23
C ILE A 16 -2.64 -4.74 15.05
N GLU A 17 -2.34 -4.66 16.34
CA GLU A 17 -2.92 -3.69 17.26
C GLU A 17 -1.81 -2.74 17.69
N PHE A 18 -2.07 -1.44 17.59
CA PHE A 18 -1.07 -0.41 17.88
C PHE A 18 -1.74 0.90 18.27
N GLU A 19 -0.99 1.79 18.90
CA GLU A 19 -1.38 3.21 19.00
C GLU A 19 -0.84 3.92 17.77
N LEU A 20 -1.62 4.82 17.15
CA LEU A 20 -1.21 5.56 15.95
C LEU A 20 0.16 6.22 16.09
N GLU A 21 0.51 6.71 17.28
CA GLU A 21 1.82 7.32 17.60
C GLU A 21 2.99 6.32 17.55
N HIS A 22 2.69 5.01 17.56
CA HIS A 22 3.64 3.91 17.53
C HIS A 22 3.66 3.15 16.19
N ALA A 23 2.90 3.54 15.16
CA ALA A 23 2.92 2.82 13.89
C ALA A 23 4.29 2.83 13.20
N ASN A 24 5.06 3.90 13.40
CA ASN A 24 6.49 4.01 13.11
C ASN A 24 7.34 2.77 13.45
N GLN A 25 7.03 2.07 14.55
CA GLN A 25 7.75 0.85 14.97
C GLN A 25 7.60 -0.31 13.98
N PHE A 26 6.48 -0.35 13.26
CA PHE A 26 6.18 -1.37 12.25
C PHE A 26 6.64 -0.95 10.85
N LEU A 27 6.74 0.37 10.60
CA LEU A 27 7.12 0.95 9.31
C LEU A 27 8.64 1.17 9.17
N GLY A 28 9.41 1.06 10.26
CA GLY A 28 10.87 1.13 10.25
C GLY A 28 11.45 2.54 10.20
N GLY A 29 10.87 3.49 10.94
CA GLY A 29 11.35 4.88 10.94
C GLY A 29 10.62 5.79 11.94
N THR A 30 10.90 7.10 11.86
CA THR A 30 10.31 8.16 12.71
C THR A 30 9.28 9.02 11.98
N THR A 31 9.13 8.87 10.66
CA THR A 31 8.21 9.66 9.84
C THR A 31 7.13 8.78 9.22
N GLU A 32 5.86 9.13 9.46
CA GLU A 32 4.70 8.44 8.90
C GLU A 32 3.97 9.36 7.91
N GLY A 33 3.88 8.93 6.66
CA GLY A 33 2.96 9.46 5.67
C GLY A 33 1.61 8.77 5.80
N ARG A 34 0.53 9.55 5.72
CA ARG A 34 -0.85 9.04 5.63
C ARG A 34 -1.41 9.40 4.26
N VAL A 35 -1.94 8.41 3.55
CA VAL A 35 -2.57 8.61 2.24
C VAL A 35 -3.92 7.91 2.17
N SER A 36 -4.89 8.52 1.49
CA SER A 36 -6.17 7.90 1.19
C SER A 36 -5.99 6.83 0.11
N VAL A 37 -6.63 5.68 0.30
CA VAL A 37 -6.56 4.54 -0.61
C VAL A 37 -7.95 3.97 -0.85
N VAL A 38 -8.19 3.45 -2.06
CA VAL A 38 -9.47 2.86 -2.46
C VAL A 38 -9.20 1.49 -3.08
N PHE A 39 -9.97 0.49 -2.66
CA PHE A 39 -9.84 -0.90 -3.12
C PHE A 39 -11.06 -1.40 -3.90
N GLN A 40 -12.20 -0.71 -3.80
CA GLN A 40 -13.46 -1.05 -4.44
C GLN A 40 -14.04 0.16 -5.16
N ASP A 41 -14.78 -0.05 -6.25
CA ASP A 41 -15.46 1.02 -7.01
C ASP A 41 -16.73 1.53 -6.29
N ASP A 42 -17.01 1.07 -5.07
CA ASP A 42 -18.15 1.47 -4.25
C ASP A 42 -17.98 2.88 -3.62
N GLY A 43 -16.78 3.46 -3.76
CA GLY A 43 -16.43 4.78 -3.24
C GLY A 43 -15.92 4.78 -1.81
N THR A 44 -15.78 3.62 -1.17
CA THR A 44 -15.27 3.51 0.20
C THR A 44 -13.78 3.83 0.22
N THR A 45 -13.42 4.86 0.98
CA THR A 45 -12.03 5.33 1.11
C THR A 45 -11.47 4.90 2.45
N TYR A 46 -10.28 4.29 2.44
CA TYR A 46 -9.53 3.89 3.62
C TYR A 46 -8.24 4.72 3.75
N ALA A 47 -7.51 4.56 4.85
CA ALA A 47 -6.21 5.20 5.02
C ALA A 47 -5.08 4.16 5.02
N ALA A 48 -3.95 4.54 4.41
CA ALA A 48 -2.72 3.78 4.41
C ALA A 48 -1.61 4.60 5.08
N LEU A 49 -1.00 4.02 6.10
CA LEU A 49 0.18 4.55 6.78
C LEU A 49 1.43 3.90 6.18
N TYR A 50 2.41 4.73 5.80
CA TYR A 50 3.64 4.27 5.18
C TYR A 50 4.79 5.22 5.50
N LYS A 51 6.03 4.78 5.32
CA LYS A 51 7.22 5.65 5.46
C LYS A 51 7.54 6.33 4.12
N PRO A 52 7.37 7.66 3.98
CA PRO A 52 7.61 8.36 2.70
C PRO A 52 9.05 8.21 2.19
N GLU A 53 10.01 8.17 3.11
CA GLU A 53 11.43 8.07 2.79
C GLU A 53 11.84 6.66 2.36
N ALA A 54 11.00 5.63 2.58
CA ALA A 54 11.32 4.25 2.23
C ALA A 54 11.67 4.10 0.74
N LYS A 55 10.99 4.86 -0.12
CA LYS A 55 11.28 4.87 -1.56
C LYS A 55 12.68 5.42 -1.86
N GLN A 56 13.10 6.49 -1.17
CA GLN A 56 14.44 7.10 -1.31
C GLN A 56 15.54 6.21 -0.73
N GLU A 57 15.21 5.46 0.32
CA GLU A 57 16.10 4.44 0.93
C GLU A 57 16.23 3.17 0.08
N GLY A 58 15.54 3.08 -1.06
CA GLY A 58 15.61 1.94 -1.97
C GLY A 58 14.76 0.74 -1.54
N ALA A 59 13.76 0.96 -0.68
CA ALA A 59 12.83 -0.10 -0.28
C ALA A 59 12.01 -0.62 -1.46
N GLU A 60 11.66 -1.89 -1.39
CA GLU A 60 10.82 -2.56 -2.38
C GLU A 60 9.44 -1.89 -2.50
N PRO A 61 8.90 -1.74 -3.73
CA PRO A 61 7.58 -1.16 -3.92
C PRO A 61 6.50 -2.09 -3.38
N ASN A 62 5.51 -1.51 -2.69
CA ASN A 62 4.32 -2.22 -2.25
C ASN A 62 3.23 -2.09 -3.33
N PRO A 63 3.01 -3.14 -4.15
CA PRO A 63 2.08 -3.04 -5.27
C PRO A 63 0.63 -2.90 -4.84
N VAL A 64 0.24 -3.43 -3.68
CA VAL A 64 -1.13 -3.36 -3.17
C VAL A 64 -1.46 -1.92 -2.80
N ALA A 65 -0.58 -1.29 -2.02
CA ALA A 65 -0.73 0.10 -1.65
C ALA A 65 -0.64 1.04 -2.86
N SER A 66 0.26 0.75 -3.80
CA SER A 66 0.41 1.52 -5.04
C SER A 66 -0.83 1.43 -5.94
N LEU A 67 -1.42 0.24 -6.07
CA LEU A 67 -2.66 0.02 -6.79
C LEU A 67 -3.81 0.81 -6.16
N ALA A 68 -3.97 0.69 -4.84
CA ALA A 68 -5.07 1.31 -4.11
C ALA A 68 -4.98 2.84 -4.08
N ARG A 69 -3.76 3.38 -4.00
CA ARG A 69 -3.51 4.82 -4.15
C ARG A 69 -3.86 5.30 -5.56
N ASN A 70 -3.43 4.57 -6.60
CA ASN A 70 -3.72 4.96 -7.99
C ASN A 70 -5.23 4.98 -8.26
N ALA A 71 -5.94 3.97 -7.79
CA ALA A 71 -7.40 3.93 -7.87
C ALA A 71 -8.05 5.14 -7.18
N ALA A 72 -7.57 5.51 -5.98
CA ALA A 72 -8.07 6.68 -5.25
C ALA A 72 -7.77 8.01 -5.97
N ASP A 73 -6.56 8.18 -6.50
CA ASP A 73 -6.11 9.42 -7.14
C ASP A 73 -6.79 9.69 -8.49
N THR A 74 -7.10 8.63 -9.25
CA THR A 74 -7.50 8.79 -10.66
C THR A 74 -8.83 8.14 -11.02
N GLY A 75 -9.45 7.40 -10.10
CA GLY A 75 -10.61 6.54 -10.40
C GLY A 75 -10.30 5.47 -11.44
N ASN A 76 -9.01 5.17 -11.66
CA ASN A 76 -8.56 4.20 -12.66
C ASN A 76 -7.95 3.01 -11.94
N SER A 77 -8.66 1.89 -12.00
CA SER A 77 -8.28 0.60 -11.42
C SER A 77 -7.27 -0.16 -12.30
N ALA A 78 -6.76 0.45 -13.39
CA ALA A 78 -5.69 -0.11 -14.20
C ALA A 78 -4.43 -0.37 -13.36
N PHE A 79 -3.86 -1.55 -13.53
CA PHE A 79 -2.76 -2.04 -12.68
C PHE A 79 -1.45 -1.32 -12.92
N LEU A 80 -0.83 -0.83 -11.84
CA LEU A 80 0.59 -0.52 -11.72
C LEU A 80 1.19 0.29 -12.88
N GLN A 81 0.52 1.38 -13.29
CA GLN A 81 0.99 2.23 -14.40
C GLN A 81 1.74 3.50 -13.97
N ASP A 82 1.65 3.90 -12.69
CA ASP A 82 2.34 5.07 -12.16
C ASP A 82 3.49 4.68 -11.20
N PRO A 83 4.71 4.45 -11.72
CA PRO A 83 5.86 4.14 -10.88
C PRO A 83 6.37 5.36 -10.08
N ILE A 84 5.97 6.59 -10.44
CA ILE A 84 6.42 7.81 -9.75
C ILE A 84 5.69 7.95 -8.41
N ARG A 85 4.38 7.69 -8.39
CA ARG A 85 3.54 7.76 -7.18
C ARG A 85 3.46 6.46 -6.38
N ALA A 86 4.13 5.40 -6.83
CA ALA A 86 4.19 4.13 -6.11
C ALA A 86 4.67 4.31 -4.66
N ILE A 87 4.05 3.57 -3.75
CA ILE A 87 4.41 3.51 -2.33
C ILE A 87 5.41 2.37 -2.15
N SER A 88 6.52 2.63 -1.44
CA SER A 88 7.53 1.62 -1.12
C SER A 88 7.56 1.30 0.37
N GLY A 89 8.00 0.08 0.69
CA GLY A 89 8.11 -0.44 2.06
C GLY A 89 6.82 -1.05 2.61
N PRO A 90 6.84 -1.47 3.88
CA PRO A 90 5.64 -1.93 4.59
C PRO A 90 4.58 -0.83 4.65
N VAL A 91 3.32 -1.22 4.62
CA VAL A 91 2.16 -0.32 4.70
C VAL A 91 1.15 -0.88 5.68
N ILE A 92 0.59 -0.03 6.53
CA ILE A 92 -0.51 -0.40 7.44
C ILE A 92 -1.79 0.21 6.88
N PHE A 93 -2.74 -0.64 6.53
CA PHE A 93 -4.09 -0.20 6.19
C PHE A 93 -4.91 -0.06 7.46
N VAL A 94 -5.58 1.08 7.60
CA VAL A 94 -6.50 1.39 8.69
C VAL A 94 -7.77 1.98 8.11
N ASP A 95 -8.81 1.98 8.92
CA ASP A 95 -10.03 2.72 8.62
C ASP A 95 -9.76 4.23 8.42
N ALA A 96 -10.61 4.93 7.67
CA ALA A 96 -10.47 6.36 7.43
C ALA A 96 -10.49 7.18 8.74
N GLU A 97 -11.31 6.78 9.70
CA GLU A 97 -11.41 7.38 11.05
C GLU A 97 -10.45 6.71 12.04
N GLY A 98 -9.90 5.53 11.68
CA GLY A 98 -8.98 4.77 12.53
C GLY A 98 -9.69 4.03 13.66
N GLU A 99 -10.99 3.82 13.52
CA GLU A 99 -11.84 3.10 14.47
C GLU A 99 -11.73 1.58 14.30
N GLU A 100 -12.04 0.85 15.38
CA GLU A 100 -11.90 -0.61 15.45
C GLU A 100 -12.98 -1.37 14.66
N ASP A 101 -14.19 -0.81 14.60
CA ASP A 101 -15.40 -1.54 14.19
C ASP A 101 -15.46 -1.85 12.68
N SER A 102 -14.63 -1.23 11.84
CA SER A 102 -14.63 -1.40 10.38
C SER A 102 -13.37 -2.11 9.82
N ILE A 103 -12.46 -2.57 10.67
CA ILE A 103 -11.19 -3.15 10.21
C ILE A 103 -11.36 -4.44 9.40
N ASP A 104 -12.42 -5.21 9.64
CA ASP A 104 -12.69 -6.44 8.90
C ASP A 104 -13.03 -6.13 7.41
N GLU A 105 -13.68 -5.01 7.13
CA GLU A 105 -13.98 -4.54 5.76
C GLU A 105 -12.73 -4.06 5.05
N VAL A 106 -11.86 -3.33 5.75
CA VAL A 106 -10.52 -2.96 5.27
C VAL A 106 -9.74 -4.22 4.92
N MET A 107 -9.71 -5.20 5.82
CA MET A 107 -8.99 -6.47 5.60
C MET A 107 -9.55 -7.20 4.38
N ALA A 108 -10.87 -7.35 4.25
CA ALA A 108 -11.48 -7.99 3.09
C ALA A 108 -11.15 -7.27 1.76
N SER A 109 -11.12 -5.94 1.78
CA SER A 109 -10.79 -5.13 0.61
C SER A 109 -9.31 -5.23 0.22
N VAL A 110 -8.41 -5.20 1.20
CA VAL A 110 -6.97 -5.40 0.98
C VAL A 110 -6.69 -6.84 0.52
N GLU A 111 -7.42 -7.82 1.04
CA GLU A 111 -7.38 -9.22 0.60
C GLU A 111 -7.70 -9.35 -0.89
N HIS A 112 -8.73 -8.64 -1.37
CA HIS A 112 -9.05 -8.57 -2.80
C HIS A 112 -7.91 -7.93 -3.59
N GLY A 113 -7.38 -6.78 -3.14
CA GLY A 113 -6.23 -6.13 -3.78
C GLY A 113 -5.02 -7.05 -3.89
N ILE A 114 -4.74 -7.86 -2.88
CA ILE A 114 -3.62 -8.83 -2.90
C ILE A 114 -3.87 -9.95 -3.91
N ARG A 115 -5.09 -10.50 -3.99
CA ARG A 115 -5.43 -11.50 -5.01
C ARG A 115 -5.27 -10.91 -6.40
N ALA A 116 -5.74 -9.69 -6.59
CA ALA A 116 -5.66 -8.96 -7.84
C ALA A 116 -4.18 -8.77 -8.28
N VAL A 117 -3.32 -8.32 -7.36
CA VAL A 117 -1.87 -8.19 -7.60
C VAL A 117 -1.19 -9.54 -7.86
N LYS A 118 -1.56 -10.61 -7.14
CA LYS A 118 -1.01 -11.95 -7.37
C LYS A 118 -1.30 -12.42 -8.80
N ASN A 119 -2.57 -12.35 -9.22
CA ASN A 119 -2.97 -12.72 -10.57
C ASN A 119 -2.22 -11.87 -11.61
N TYR A 120 -2.13 -10.55 -11.40
CA TYR A 120 -1.38 -9.66 -12.30
C TYR A 120 0.10 -10.05 -12.42
N ARG A 121 0.76 -10.40 -11.31
CA ARG A 121 2.16 -10.87 -11.31
C ARG A 121 2.33 -12.18 -12.08
N GLU A 122 1.35 -13.08 -12.03
CA GLU A 122 1.37 -14.38 -12.72
C GLU A 122 1.06 -14.22 -14.21
N ASP A 123 0.07 -13.41 -14.56
CA ASP A 123 -0.40 -13.21 -15.93
C ASP A 123 0.55 -12.28 -16.73
N PHE A 124 1.14 -11.27 -16.07
CA PHE A 124 1.98 -10.24 -16.69
C PHE A 124 3.33 -10.04 -15.97
N PRO A 125 4.19 -11.08 -15.90
CA PRO A 125 5.42 -11.04 -15.11
C PRO A 125 6.44 -10.01 -15.60
N ASP A 126 6.54 -9.80 -16.91
CA ASP A 126 7.46 -8.83 -17.52
C ASP A 126 7.02 -7.40 -17.21
N GLU A 127 5.72 -7.09 -17.34
CA GLU A 127 5.18 -5.78 -17.02
C GLU A 127 5.36 -5.43 -15.54
N TYR A 128 5.08 -6.40 -14.66
CA TYR A 128 5.34 -6.24 -13.22
C TYR A 128 6.82 -5.96 -12.94
N THR A 129 7.72 -6.67 -13.61
CA THR A 129 9.17 -6.48 -13.46
C THR A 129 9.61 -5.10 -13.92
N LEU A 130 9.11 -4.64 -15.07
CA LEU A 130 9.38 -3.31 -15.60
C LEU A 130 8.87 -2.21 -14.68
N TRP A 131 7.63 -2.33 -14.20
CA TRP A 131 7.07 -1.38 -13.23
C TRP A 131 7.93 -1.34 -11.96
N ARG A 132 8.24 -2.49 -11.37
CA ARG A 132 9.08 -2.58 -10.16
C ARG A 132 10.45 -1.93 -10.38
N ALA A 133 11.09 -2.22 -11.51
CA ALA A 133 12.38 -1.62 -11.86
C ALA A 133 12.26 -0.11 -12.05
N ALA A 134 11.18 0.38 -12.67
CA ALA A 134 10.92 1.81 -12.83
C ALA A 134 10.74 2.50 -11.47
N VAL A 135 10.00 1.90 -10.52
CA VAL A 135 9.87 2.47 -9.16
C VAL A 135 11.23 2.58 -8.47
N ILE A 136 12.02 1.49 -8.47
CA ILE A 136 13.33 1.43 -7.82
C ILE A 136 14.33 2.40 -8.47
N ASN A 137 14.28 2.57 -9.79
CA ASN A 137 15.22 3.45 -10.49
C ASN A 137 14.76 4.91 -10.57
N SER A 138 13.47 5.19 -10.33
CA SER A 138 12.94 6.57 -10.33
C SER A 138 13.61 7.46 -9.28
N THR A 139 14.14 6.89 -8.19
CA THR A 139 14.87 7.61 -7.15
C THR A 139 16.37 7.74 -7.41
N LYS A 140 16.93 6.99 -8.36
CA LYS A 140 18.35 7.11 -8.75
C LYS A 140 18.62 8.27 -9.72
N SER A 141 17.56 8.85 -10.29
CA SER A 141 17.65 9.93 -11.28
C SER A 141 17.35 11.32 -10.69
N ALA A 142 17.28 11.44 -9.37
CA ALA A 142 17.03 12.69 -8.63
C ALA A 142 18.31 13.19 -7.95
#